data_AF-A0A8C0WMG4-F1
#
_entry.id   AF-A0A8C0WMG4-F1
#
_cell.length_a   1.000
_cell.length_b   1.000
_cell.length_c   1.000
_cell.angle_alpha   90.00
_cell.angle_beta   90.00
_cell.angle_gamma   90.00
#
_symmetry.space_group_name_H-M   'P 1'
#
loop_
_entity.id
_entity.type
_entity.pdbx_description
1 polymer ?
#
loop_
_entity_poly.entity_id
_entity_poly.type
_entity_poly.pdbx_seq_one_letter_code
_entity_poly.pdbx_strand_id
1 'polypeptide(L)'
;MAVRDRGKGRVESHISTSFWAREQLSLHFRAAQSSQIGGWSSSTNFIYSSDHVDERTVCNGIAPEKDVDGFHIINIGRLCLDQHSLIPATASAVWEIIKRTGIETFGKNVVVAGRSKNVGMPIAMLLHTDGQHERPGGDATVTIAHRYTPREQLKIHTQLADVIVVAAGKSLVTDLYPP
;
A
#
# COMPACT_ATOMS: atom_id res chain seq x y z
N MET A 1 2.81 -9.31 2.93
CA MET A 1 1.58 -8.51 3.05
C MET A 1 0.40 -9.46 2.91
N ALA A 2 -0.76 -9.16 3.50
CA ALA A 2 -1.97 -9.99 3.34
C ALA A 2 -3.21 -9.10 3.42
N VAL A 3 -4.25 -9.42 2.65
CA VAL A 3 -5.58 -8.80 2.73
C VAL A 3 -6.58 -9.90 3.06
N ARG A 4 -7.34 -9.74 4.15
CA ARG A 4 -8.36 -10.70 4.57
C ARG A 4 -9.70 -10.01 4.65
N ASP A 5 -10.69 -10.52 3.92
CA ASP A 5 -12.10 -10.12 4.01
C ASP A 5 -12.87 -11.11 4.90
N ARG A 6 -13.67 -10.58 5.83
CA ARG A 6 -14.54 -11.36 6.73
C ARG A 6 -16.02 -11.26 6.40
N GLY A 7 -16.44 -10.36 5.51
CA GLY A 7 -17.85 -10.08 5.25
C GLY A 7 -18.57 -11.10 4.35
N LYS A 8 -17.83 -11.85 3.51
CA LYS A 8 -18.39 -12.84 2.57
C LYS A 8 -17.58 -14.13 2.62
N GLY A 9 -17.99 -15.09 3.44
CA GLY A 9 -17.51 -16.49 3.35
C GLY A 9 -16.01 -16.67 3.11
N ARG A 10 -15.17 -16.30 4.09
CA ARG A 10 -13.77 -16.76 4.25
C ARG A 10 -12.90 -16.72 2.97
N VAL A 11 -12.84 -15.60 2.26
CA VAL A 11 -11.77 -15.36 1.28
C VAL A 11 -10.53 -14.87 2.02
N GLU A 12 -9.73 -15.81 2.50
CA GLU A 12 -8.35 -15.53 2.91
C GLU A 12 -7.48 -15.45 1.66
N SER A 13 -7.40 -14.26 1.06
CA SER A 13 -6.41 -14.00 0.03
C SER A 13 -5.05 -13.77 0.69
N HIS A 14 -4.31 -14.85 0.94
CA HIS A 14 -2.89 -14.79 1.27
C HIS A 14 -2.11 -14.36 0.03
N ILE A 15 -2.17 -13.06 -0.27
CA ILE A 15 -1.42 -12.49 -1.38
C ILE A 15 -0.03 -12.18 -0.86
N SER A 16 0.84 -13.19 -0.92
CA SER A 16 2.27 -12.93 -0.83
C SER A 16 2.60 -11.90 -1.91
N THR A 17 3.03 -10.71 -1.49
CA THR A 17 3.45 -9.63 -2.37
C THR A 17 4.47 -10.09 -3.40
N SER A 18 5.26 -11.12 -3.11
CA SER A 18 6.22 -11.68 -4.07
C SER A 18 5.60 -12.23 -5.36
N PHE A 19 4.36 -12.72 -5.33
CA PHE A 19 3.74 -13.35 -6.50
C PHE A 19 3.05 -12.32 -7.41
N TRP A 20 2.19 -11.45 -6.85
CA TRP A 20 1.42 -10.47 -7.63
C TRP A 20 2.14 -9.14 -7.86
N ALA A 21 3.07 -8.72 -6.97
CA ALA A 21 3.90 -7.56 -7.28
C ALA A 21 4.73 -7.84 -8.52
N ARG A 22 5.22 -9.08 -8.75
CA ARG A 22 5.93 -9.43 -9.99
C ARG A 22 5.07 -9.21 -11.24
N GLU A 23 3.79 -9.56 -11.20
CA GLU A 23 2.91 -9.51 -12.37
C GLU A 23 2.38 -8.08 -12.63
N GLN A 24 1.94 -7.36 -11.59
CA GLN A 24 1.51 -5.96 -11.72
C GLN A 24 2.65 -4.96 -11.89
N LEU A 25 3.81 -5.17 -11.23
CA LEU A 25 5.02 -4.39 -11.55
C LEU A 25 5.39 -4.65 -13.00
N SER A 26 5.31 -5.88 -13.52
CA SER A 26 5.61 -6.11 -14.93
C SER A 26 4.67 -5.34 -15.87
N LEU A 27 3.37 -5.22 -15.55
CA LEU A 27 2.39 -4.51 -16.36
C LEU A 27 2.55 -2.98 -16.28
N HIS A 28 2.74 -2.41 -15.09
CA HIS A 28 3.03 -0.98 -14.93
C HIS A 28 4.40 -0.60 -15.48
N PHE A 29 5.41 -1.45 -15.32
CA PHE A 29 6.74 -1.27 -15.89
C PHE A 29 6.70 -1.36 -17.42
N ARG A 30 5.91 -2.29 -18.00
CA ARG A 30 5.66 -2.36 -19.45
C ARG A 30 4.88 -1.16 -19.98
N ALA A 31 3.88 -0.69 -19.24
CA ALA A 31 3.11 0.52 -19.60
C ALA A 31 4.00 1.77 -19.55
N ALA A 32 4.87 1.90 -18.53
CA ALA A 32 5.84 2.99 -18.41
C ALA A 32 6.93 2.93 -19.50
N GLN A 33 7.31 1.74 -19.98
CA GLN A 33 8.24 1.57 -21.09
C GLN A 33 7.61 1.82 -22.48
N SER A 34 6.29 1.73 -22.60
CA SER A 34 5.55 1.89 -23.86
C SER A 34 5.38 3.34 -24.30
N SER A 35 5.43 4.31 -23.38
CA SER A 35 5.36 5.75 -23.67
C SER A 35 6.77 6.36 -23.76
N GLN A 36 7.53 5.86 -24.74
CA GLN A 36 8.71 6.45 -25.41
C GLN A 36 9.86 7.11 -24.61
N ILE A 37 11.06 6.55 -24.89
CA ILE A 37 12.43 7.11 -24.90
C ILE A 37 13.03 7.74 -23.63
N GLY A 38 13.90 6.94 -22.99
CA GLY A 38 15.13 7.43 -22.38
C GLY A 38 15.09 7.63 -20.87
N GLY A 39 15.60 6.63 -20.14
CA GLY A 39 16.26 6.87 -18.86
C GLY A 39 15.81 5.97 -17.72
N TRP A 40 16.65 4.96 -17.46
CA TRP A 40 16.80 4.24 -16.19
C TRP A 40 15.62 3.38 -15.73
N SER A 41 15.59 2.14 -16.24
CA SER A 41 15.08 1.03 -15.45
C SER A 41 15.97 0.85 -14.22
N SER A 42 15.41 0.95 -13.01
CA SER A 42 16.06 0.45 -11.79
C SER A 42 16.06 -1.08 -11.76
N SER A 43 16.66 -1.70 -12.78
CA SER A 43 17.32 -2.99 -12.65
C SER A 43 18.68 -2.74 -12.00
N THR A 44 18.70 -2.31 -10.75
CA THR A 44 19.94 -2.23 -9.97
C THR A 44 19.70 -2.95 -8.67
N ASN A 45 20.16 -4.20 -8.66
CA ASN A 45 20.73 -4.80 -7.47
C ASN A 45 21.81 -3.85 -6.92
N PHE A 46 21.40 -2.84 -6.17
CA PHE A 46 22.23 -2.23 -5.13
C PHE A 46 21.29 -1.91 -3.99
N ILE A 47 21.19 -2.91 -3.12
CA ILE A 47 20.78 -2.76 -1.74
C ILE A 47 21.39 -1.46 -1.22
N TYR A 48 20.51 -0.52 -0.85
CA TYR A 48 20.64 0.38 0.30
C TYR A 48 21.81 -0.02 1.21
N SER A 49 23.01 0.46 0.91
CA SER A 49 24.20 0.18 1.71
C SER A 49 25.14 1.38 1.61
N SER A 50 24.73 2.45 2.27
CA SER A 50 25.65 3.31 3.00
C SER A 50 24.79 4.10 3.98
N ASP A 51 25.13 4.05 5.26
CA ASP A 51 24.46 4.77 6.36
C ASP A 51 24.58 6.31 6.24
N HIS A 52 24.80 6.83 5.03
CA HIS A 52 25.18 8.21 4.73
C HIS A 52 24.35 8.85 3.61
N VAL A 53 23.45 8.12 2.95
CA VAL A 53 22.58 8.67 1.91
C VAL A 53 21.17 8.81 2.48
N ASP A 54 20.69 10.06 2.58
CA ASP A 54 19.29 10.33 2.95
C ASP A 54 18.34 9.85 1.85
N GLU A 55 17.57 8.81 2.16
CA GLU A 55 16.61 8.20 1.24
C GLU A 55 15.63 9.23 0.65
N ARG A 56 15.24 10.24 1.43
CA ARG A 56 14.32 11.29 0.97
C ARG A 56 14.96 12.21 -0.05
N THR A 57 16.22 12.59 0.16
CA THR A 57 17.00 13.37 -0.80
C THR A 57 17.09 12.65 -2.14
N VAL A 58 17.32 11.33 -2.13
CA VAL A 58 17.35 10.53 -3.37
C VAL A 58 15.98 10.49 -4.04
N CYS A 59 14.91 10.19 -3.29
CA CYS A 59 13.55 10.13 -3.86
C CYS A 59 13.12 11.47 -4.47
N ASN A 60 13.46 12.60 -3.84
CA ASN A 60 13.14 13.94 -4.33
C ASN A 60 14.07 14.44 -5.44
N GLY A 61 15.15 13.72 -5.74
CA GLY A 61 16.01 14.01 -6.90
C GLY A 61 15.44 13.49 -8.22
N ILE A 62 14.45 12.60 -8.17
CA ILE A 62 13.77 12.06 -9.35
C ILE A 62 12.62 13.00 -9.73
N ALA A 63 12.49 13.35 -11.01
CA ALA A 63 11.36 14.16 -11.46
C ALA A 63 10.02 13.47 -11.13
N PRO A 64 9.01 14.16 -10.57
CA PRO A 64 7.76 13.55 -10.09
C PRO A 64 7.05 12.69 -11.14
N GLU A 65 7.08 13.12 -12.40
CA GLU A 65 6.46 12.43 -13.55
C GLU A 65 7.21 11.14 -13.96
N LYS A 66 8.44 10.94 -13.50
CA LYS A 66 9.27 9.75 -13.75
C LYS A 66 9.41 8.85 -12.52
N ASP A 67 8.86 9.25 -11.38
CA ASP A 67 8.93 8.51 -10.12
C ASP A 67 7.93 7.33 -10.12
N VAL A 68 8.31 6.26 -10.81
CA VAL A 68 7.51 5.03 -10.94
C VAL A 68 7.26 4.34 -9.61
N ASP A 69 8.10 4.60 -8.60
CA ASP A 69 7.95 4.09 -7.24
C ASP A 69 6.99 4.93 -6.38
N GLY A 70 6.66 6.15 -6.80
CA GLY A 70 5.69 7.04 -6.14
C GLY A 70 6.15 7.59 -4.79
N PHE A 71 7.45 7.71 -4.54
CA PHE A 71 8.03 8.18 -3.28
C PHE A 71 8.40 9.66 -3.26
N HIS A 72 8.36 10.33 -4.41
CA HIS A 72 8.59 11.76 -4.51
C HIS A 72 7.55 12.52 -3.67
N ILE A 73 7.98 13.55 -2.95
CA ILE A 73 7.12 14.28 -2.01
C ILE A 73 5.87 14.87 -2.68
N ILE A 74 5.98 15.33 -3.92
CA ILE A 74 4.85 15.82 -4.72
C ILE A 74 3.83 14.70 -4.99
N ASN A 75 4.29 13.49 -5.30
CA ASN A 75 3.42 12.34 -5.56
C ASN A 75 2.69 11.90 -4.29
N ILE A 76 3.41 11.80 -3.16
CA ILE A 76 2.80 11.51 -1.85
C ILE A 76 1.86 12.64 -1.41
N GLY A 77 2.23 13.90 -1.62
CA GLY A 77 1.41 15.07 -1.29
C GLY A 77 0.09 15.07 -2.05
N ARG A 78 0.14 14.82 -3.37
CA ARG A 78 -1.05 14.65 -4.23
C ARG A 78 -1.92 13.49 -3.78
N LEU A 79 -1.33 12.34 -3.43
CA LEU A 79 -2.08 11.21 -2.85
C LEU A 79 -2.82 11.61 -1.58
N CYS A 80 -2.18 12.34 -0.66
CA CYS A 80 -2.81 12.79 0.59
C CYS A 80 -3.91 13.85 0.38
N LEU A 81 -3.97 14.46 -0.80
CA LEU A 81 -4.97 15.45 -1.20
C LEU A 81 -6.00 14.86 -2.18
N ASP A 82 -6.01 13.54 -2.36
CA ASP A 82 -6.90 12.82 -3.28
C ASP A 82 -6.81 13.28 -4.74
N GLN A 83 -5.62 13.69 -5.17
CA GLN A 83 -5.31 14.11 -6.54
C GLN A 83 -4.62 13.01 -7.34
N HIS A 84 -4.69 13.09 -8.67
CA HIS A 84 -3.95 12.16 -9.54
C HIS A 84 -2.43 12.27 -9.32
N SER A 85 -1.80 11.11 -9.15
CA SER A 85 -0.36 10.98 -8.92
C SER A 85 0.11 9.55 -9.17
N LEU A 86 1.42 9.40 -9.45
CA LEU A 86 2.08 8.12 -9.27
C LEU A 86 2.08 7.80 -7.78
N ILE A 87 1.64 6.62 -7.41
CA ILE A 87 1.57 6.22 -6.00
C ILE A 87 2.41 4.97 -5.75
N PRO A 88 2.79 4.71 -4.50
CA PRO A 88 3.55 3.52 -4.15
C PRO A 88 2.98 2.24 -4.74
N ALA A 89 3.80 1.54 -5.53
CA ALA A 89 3.37 0.37 -6.30
C ALA A 89 2.70 -0.70 -5.43
N THR A 90 3.15 -0.88 -4.19
CA THR A 90 2.54 -1.82 -3.24
C THR A 90 1.13 -1.38 -2.83
N ALA A 91 0.90 -0.08 -2.62
CA ALA A 91 -0.42 0.44 -2.28
C ALA A 91 -1.38 0.37 -3.48
N SER A 92 -0.87 0.66 -4.68
CA SER A 92 -1.61 0.49 -5.93
C SER A 92 -2.06 -0.97 -6.11
N ALA A 93 -1.15 -1.93 -5.86
CA ALA A 93 -1.46 -3.35 -5.94
C ALA A 93 -2.54 -3.77 -4.94
N VAL A 94 -2.49 -3.30 -3.69
CA VAL A 94 -3.56 -3.57 -2.69
C VAL A 94 -4.92 -3.05 -3.17
N TRP A 95 -4.95 -1.82 -3.67
CA TRP A 95 -6.17 -1.21 -4.17
C TRP A 95 -6.75 -1.99 -5.34
N GLU A 96 -5.91 -2.40 -6.29
CA GLU A 96 -6.36 -3.19 -7.44
C GLU A 96 -6.86 -4.58 -7.02
N ILE A 97 -6.19 -5.22 -6.06
CA ILE A 97 -6.65 -6.50 -5.49
C ILE A 97 -8.07 -6.35 -4.98
N ILE A 98 -8.33 -5.36 -4.11
CA ILE A 98 -9.65 -5.11 -3.51
C ILE A 98 -10.71 -4.92 -4.59
N LYS A 99 -10.42 -4.12 -5.62
CA LYS A 99 -11.33 -3.88 -6.74
C LYS A 99 -11.63 -5.14 -7.54
N ARG A 100 -10.58 -5.92 -7.89
CA ARG A 100 -10.72 -7.13 -8.72
C ARG A 100 -11.38 -8.29 -7.99
N THR A 101 -11.20 -8.38 -6.68
CA THR A 101 -11.82 -9.43 -5.87
C THR A 101 -13.25 -9.07 -5.43
N GLY A 102 -13.70 -7.84 -5.68
CA GLY A 102 -15.04 -7.39 -5.30
C GLY A 102 -15.22 -7.24 -3.78
N ILE A 103 -14.12 -6.97 -3.05
CA ILE A 103 -14.18 -6.66 -1.63
C ILE A 103 -14.80 -5.27 -1.49
N GLU A 104 -15.94 -5.19 -0.79
CA GLU A 104 -16.60 -3.92 -0.49
C GLU A 104 -15.80 -3.15 0.56
N THR A 105 -15.53 -1.86 0.32
CA THR A 105 -14.84 -0.97 1.28
C THR A 105 -15.74 0.12 1.82
N PHE A 106 -16.76 0.53 1.05
CA PHE A 106 -17.67 1.61 1.42
C PHE A 106 -18.35 1.33 2.77
N GLY A 107 -18.12 2.21 3.75
CA GLY A 107 -18.68 2.10 5.10
C GLY A 107 -18.16 0.91 5.92
N LYS A 108 -17.14 0.19 5.45
CA LYS A 108 -16.57 -0.97 6.16
C LYS A 108 -15.48 -0.58 7.14
N ASN A 109 -15.32 -1.39 8.17
CA ASN A 109 -14.22 -1.27 9.13
C ASN A 109 -12.97 -1.94 8.58
N VAL A 110 -11.89 -1.19 8.42
CA VAL A 110 -10.63 -1.70 7.89
C VAL A 110 -9.49 -1.47 8.88
N VAL A 111 -8.71 -2.51 9.16
CA VAL A 111 -7.48 -2.39 9.94
C VAL A 111 -6.27 -2.48 9.02
N VAL A 112 -5.42 -1.45 9.04
CA VAL A 112 -4.10 -1.47 8.39
C VAL A 112 -3.03 -1.65 9.48
N ALA A 113 -2.44 -2.84 9.54
CA ALA A 113 -1.34 -3.14 10.45
C ALA A 113 0.00 -2.78 9.79
N GLY A 114 0.52 -1.60 10.11
CA GLY A 114 1.73 -1.03 9.53
C GLY A 114 1.53 0.43 9.14
N ARG A 115 2.53 1.28 9.42
CA ARG A 115 2.48 2.74 9.16
C ARG A 115 3.70 3.27 8.40
N SER A 116 4.40 2.41 7.67
CA SER A 116 5.55 2.83 6.88
C SER A 116 5.12 3.87 5.83
N LYS A 117 6.02 4.78 5.49
CA LYS A 117 5.73 5.88 4.55
C LYS A 117 5.54 5.39 3.11
N ASN A 118 6.13 4.25 2.77
CA ASN A 118 6.09 3.65 1.44
C ASN A 118 4.97 2.61 1.25
N VAL A 119 4.37 2.08 2.33
CA VAL A 119 3.37 1.00 2.22
C VAL A 119 2.15 1.27 3.09
N GLY A 120 2.30 1.24 4.42
CA GLY A 120 1.16 1.30 5.33
C GLY A 120 0.36 2.60 5.26
N MET A 121 1.05 3.75 5.24
CA MET A 121 0.38 5.06 5.13
C MET A 121 -0.33 5.23 3.79
N PRO A 122 0.29 4.99 2.61
CA PRO A 122 -0.40 5.07 1.33
C PRO A 122 -1.63 4.16 1.22
N ILE A 123 -1.57 2.93 1.74
CA ILE A 123 -2.73 2.02 1.78
C ILE A 123 -3.86 2.61 2.61
N ALA A 124 -3.55 3.13 3.81
CA ALA A 124 -4.55 3.76 4.66
C ALA A 124 -5.17 4.99 3.99
N MET A 125 -4.38 5.79 3.27
CA MET A 125 -4.89 6.93 2.50
C MET A 125 -5.90 6.48 1.46
N LEU A 126 -5.55 5.53 0.59
CA LEU A 126 -6.46 5.02 -0.44
C LEU A 126 -7.79 4.48 0.10
N LEU A 127 -7.76 3.82 1.26
CA LEU A 127 -8.93 3.12 1.78
C LEU A 127 -9.91 4.06 2.48
N HIS A 128 -9.45 5.11 3.15
CA HIS A 128 -10.33 5.98 3.95
C HIS A 128 -10.89 7.18 3.19
N THR A 129 -10.26 7.58 2.07
CA THR A 129 -10.64 8.82 1.38
C THR A 129 -11.89 8.66 0.55
N ASP A 130 -12.46 9.80 0.17
CA ASP A 130 -13.75 9.93 -0.51
C ASP A 130 -13.70 9.30 -1.91
N GLY A 131 -14.67 8.44 -2.22
CA GLY A 131 -14.84 7.87 -3.55
C GLY A 131 -15.19 8.87 -4.66
N GLN A 132 -15.56 10.11 -4.31
CA GLN A 132 -15.96 11.17 -5.23
C GLN A 132 -14.86 12.17 -5.58
N HIS A 133 -13.68 12.08 -4.95
CA HIS A 133 -12.55 12.94 -5.28
C HIS A 133 -11.90 12.59 -6.64
N GLU A 134 -11.01 13.48 -7.12
CA GLU A 134 -10.29 13.31 -8.41
C GLU A 134 -9.64 11.93 -8.51
N ARG A 135 -9.02 11.48 -7.42
CA ARG A 135 -8.62 10.10 -7.20
C ARG A 135 -9.65 9.42 -6.27
N PRO A 136 -10.51 8.52 -6.78
CA PRO A 136 -11.47 7.80 -5.96
C PRO A 136 -10.79 6.98 -4.86
N GLY A 137 -11.18 7.22 -3.61
CA GLY A 137 -10.82 6.42 -2.45
C GLY A 137 -11.81 5.27 -2.19
N GLY A 138 -11.73 4.71 -0.98
CA GLY A 138 -12.49 3.53 -0.57
C GLY A 138 -13.64 3.77 0.40
N ASP A 139 -13.82 5.00 0.91
CA ASP A 139 -14.88 5.35 1.87
C ASP A 139 -14.95 4.42 3.10
N ALA A 140 -13.82 3.85 3.51
CA ALA A 140 -13.74 2.95 4.64
C ALA A 140 -13.43 3.67 5.95
N THR A 141 -13.91 3.12 7.06
CA THR A 141 -13.44 3.53 8.40
C THR A 141 -12.13 2.80 8.70
N VAL A 142 -11.00 3.51 8.61
CA VAL A 142 -9.66 2.90 8.72
C VAL A 142 -9.05 3.09 10.11
N THR A 143 -8.61 1.99 10.72
CA THR A 143 -7.76 1.98 11.93
C THR A 143 -6.33 1.60 11.55
N ILE A 144 -5.35 2.44 11.93
CA ILE A 144 -3.93 2.18 11.69
C ILE A 144 -3.28 1.63 12.96
N ALA A 145 -2.79 0.38 12.89
CA ALA A 145 -2.02 -0.24 13.95
C ALA A 145 -0.51 -0.24 13.62
N HIS A 146 0.34 -0.28 14.65
CA HIS A 146 1.79 -0.28 14.50
C HIS A 146 2.50 -0.99 15.65
N ARG A 147 3.84 -1.01 15.63
CA ARG A 147 4.69 -1.75 16.59
C ARG A 147 4.53 -1.38 18.07
N TYR A 148 3.75 -0.35 18.38
CA TYR A 148 3.48 0.10 19.75
C TYR A 148 1.99 0.03 20.09
N THR A 149 1.15 -0.45 19.17
CA THR A 149 -0.24 -0.75 19.47
C THR A 149 -0.26 -1.95 20.42
N PRO A 150 -0.82 -1.81 21.64
CA PRO A 150 -0.91 -2.93 22.57
C PRO A 150 -1.69 -4.09 21.97
N ARG A 151 -1.31 -5.33 22.30
CA ARG A 151 -1.93 -6.54 21.77
C ARG A 151 -3.44 -6.60 22.00
N GLU A 152 -3.89 -6.19 23.18
CA GLU A 152 -5.31 -6.16 23.53
C GLU A 152 -6.09 -5.18 22.64
N GLN A 153 -5.52 -3.99 22.38
CA GLN A 153 -6.11 -3.01 21.47
C GLN A 153 -6.12 -3.51 20.03
N LEU A 154 -5.02 -4.12 19.57
CA LEU A 154 -4.96 -4.74 18.26
C LEU A 154 -6.06 -5.80 18.09
N LYS A 155 -6.25 -6.66 19.10
CA LYS A 155 -7.29 -7.69 19.10
C LYS A 155 -8.70 -7.09 18.99
N ILE A 156 -9.00 -6.02 19.74
CA ILE A 156 -10.31 -5.34 19.69
C ILE A 156 -10.60 -4.83 18.27
N HIS A 157 -9.71 -4.03 17.70
CA HIS A 157 -9.92 -3.47 16.36
C HIS A 157 -9.96 -4.55 15.28
N THR A 158 -9.15 -5.58 15.42
CA THR A 158 -9.13 -6.73 14.50
C THR A 158 -10.24 -7.74 14.79
N GLN A 159 -11.14 -7.52 15.74
CA GLN A 159 -12.40 -8.27 15.83
C GLN A 159 -13.52 -7.51 15.12
N LEU A 160 -13.46 -6.18 15.13
CA LEU A 160 -14.44 -5.29 14.50
C LEU A 160 -14.25 -5.11 12.98
N ALA A 161 -13.06 -5.42 12.47
CA ALA A 161 -12.73 -5.16 11.07
C ALA A 161 -13.38 -6.13 10.08
N ASP A 162 -14.01 -5.61 9.04
CA ASP A 162 -14.42 -6.38 7.87
C ASP A 162 -13.19 -6.78 7.03
N VAL A 163 -12.22 -5.86 6.90
CA VAL A 163 -10.98 -6.09 6.15
C VAL A 163 -9.75 -5.86 7.01
N ILE A 164 -8.77 -6.77 6.95
CA ILE A 164 -7.46 -6.58 7.57
C ILE A 164 -6.38 -6.55 6.48
N VAL A 165 -5.63 -5.46 6.42
CA VAL A 165 -4.43 -5.32 5.59
C VAL A 165 -3.19 -5.38 6.48
N VAL A 166 -2.34 -6.38 6.25
CA VAL A 166 -1.09 -6.55 7.00
C VAL A 166 0.09 -6.06 6.18
N ALA A 167 0.62 -4.90 6.55
CA ALA A 167 1.75 -4.20 5.92
C ALA A 167 2.93 -4.01 6.90
N ALA A 168 3.07 -4.90 7.89
CA ALA A 168 4.10 -4.87 8.91
C ALA A 168 4.99 -6.11 8.89
N GLY A 169 6.16 -6.00 9.55
CA GLY A 169 7.07 -7.12 9.77
C GLY A 169 6.50 -8.19 10.72
N LYS A 170 7.19 -9.34 10.80
CA LYS A 170 6.73 -10.60 11.44
C LYS A 170 6.02 -10.44 12.80
N SER A 171 6.47 -9.53 13.67
CA SER A 171 5.93 -9.37 15.03
C SER A 171 4.44 -8.99 15.07
N LEU A 172 3.95 -8.18 14.13
CA LEU A 172 2.53 -7.79 14.08
C LEU A 172 1.68 -8.85 13.39
N VAL A 173 2.28 -9.68 12.54
CA VAL A 173 1.59 -10.76 11.81
C VAL A 173 1.23 -11.90 12.78
N THR A 174 2.15 -12.29 13.67
CA THR A 174 1.92 -13.34 14.68
C THR A 174 0.82 -13.00 15.67
N ASP A 175 0.65 -11.72 15.99
CA ASP A 175 -0.41 -11.29 16.91
C ASP A 175 -1.80 -11.26 16.22
N LEU A 176 -1.83 -11.19 14.88
CA LEU A 176 -3.06 -11.23 14.07
C LEU A 176 -3.48 -12.65 13.67
N TYR A 177 -2.51 -13.56 13.57
CA TYR A 177 -2.68 -14.97 13.26
C TYR A 177 -1.83 -15.79 14.24
N PRO A 178 -2.33 -16.05 15.47
CA PRO A 178 -1.69 -17.02 16.34
C PRO A 178 -1.67 -18.40 15.64
N PRO A 179 -0.62 -19.21 15.83
CA PRO A 179 -0.52 -20.55 15.27
C PRO A 179 -1.66 -21.47 15.70
#